data_AF-A0A257GZ18-F1
#
_entry.id   AF-A0A257GZ18-F1
#
_cell.length_a   1.000
_cell.length_b   1.000
_cell.length_c   1.000
_cell.angle_alpha   90.00
_cell.angle_beta   90.00
_cell.angle_gamma   90.00
#
_symmetry.space_group_name_H-M   'P 1'
#
loop_
_entity.id
_entity.type
_entity.pdbx_description
1 polymer ?
#
loop_
_entity_poly.entity_id
_entity_poly.type
_entity_poly.pdbx_seq_one_letter_code
_entity_poly.pdbx_strand_id
1 'polypeptide(L)'
;PSWQLKAVHATHVALYALFFIVPLVGWAYSSAAGFPIVLFGMLPLPDFVSANKELAELIKPWHEITAMALAALVVMHVGAALKHHFVDKDGLLKRMMPGRD
;
A
#
# COMPACT_ATOMS: atom_id res chain seq x y z
N PRO A 1 -20.86 15.32 6.47
CA PRO A 1 -20.13 16.43 7.14
C PRO A 1 -18.79 16.73 6.44
N SER A 2 -18.28 17.96 6.51
CA SER A 2 -17.01 18.33 5.84
C SER A 2 -15.80 17.51 6.31
N TRP A 3 -15.79 17.07 7.58
CA TRP A 3 -14.74 16.20 8.13
C TRP A 3 -14.71 14.81 7.49
N GLN A 4 -15.86 14.25 7.10
CA GLN A 4 -15.93 12.94 6.44
C GLN A 4 -15.31 12.99 5.05
N LEU A 5 -15.56 14.06 4.29
CA LEU A 5 -14.97 14.25 2.96
C LEU A 5 -13.44 14.38 3.04
N LYS A 6 -12.93 15.15 4.01
CA LYS A 6 -11.49 15.27 4.25
C LYS A 6 -10.87 13.92 4.62
N ALA A 7 -11.53 13.15 5.50
CA ALA A 7 -11.06 11.82 5.89
C ALA A 7 -11.00 10.87 4.69
N VAL A 8 -12.04 10.84 3.84
CA VAL A 8 -12.06 10.01 2.63
C VAL A 8 -10.90 10.36 1.70
N HIS A 9 -10.66 11.64 1.42
CA HIS A 9 -9.55 12.05 0.55
C HIS A 9 -8.19 11.70 1.18
N ALA A 10 -8.01 11.96 2.47
CA ALA A 10 -6.77 11.63 3.17
C ALA A 10 -6.48 10.11 3.13
N THR A 11 -7.50 9.27 3.37
CA THR A 11 -7.35 7.81 3.28
C THR A 11 -6.96 7.36 1.88
N HIS A 12 -7.60 7.89 0.82
CA HIS A 12 -7.24 7.52 -0.56
C HIS A 12 -5.82 7.95 -0.92
N VAL A 13 -5.43 9.19 -0.57
CA VAL A 13 -4.06 9.67 -0.80
C VAL A 13 -3.04 8.80 -0.06
N ALA A 14 -3.31 8.46 1.20
CA ALA A 14 -2.44 7.58 1.99
C ALA A 14 -2.34 6.18 1.39
N LEU A 15 -3.47 5.59 0.95
CA LEU A 15 -3.48 4.28 0.27
C LEU A 15 -2.65 4.32 -1.01
N TYR A 16 -2.82 5.34 -1.85
CA TYR A 16 -2.03 5.47 -3.08
C TYR A 16 -0.54 5.68 -2.79
N ALA A 17 -0.20 6.53 -1.83
CA ALA A 17 1.20 6.73 -1.45
C ALA A 17 1.83 5.42 -0.96
N LEU A 18 1.17 4.73 -0.03
CA LEU A 18 1.69 3.47 0.53
C LEU A 18 1.73 2.34 -0.47
N PHE A 19 0.80 2.28 -1.43
CA PHE A 19 0.82 1.31 -2.54
C PHE A 19 2.14 1.38 -3.33
N PHE A 20 2.73 2.56 -3.49
CA PHE A 20 4.04 2.72 -4.13
C PHE A 20 5.21 2.61 -3.14
N ILE A 21 5.08 3.18 -1.93
CA ILE A 21 6.17 3.18 -0.94
C ILE A 21 6.55 1.77 -0.52
N VAL A 22 5.57 0.91 -0.19
CA VAL A 22 5.83 -0.46 0.29
C VAL A 22 6.70 -1.27 -0.68
N PRO A 23 6.36 -1.40 -1.98
CA PRO A 23 7.18 -2.15 -2.92
C PRO A 23 8.54 -1.48 -3.20
N LEU A 24 8.63 -0.15 -3.23
CA LEU A 24 9.92 0.54 -3.43
C LEU A 24 10.87 0.31 -2.26
N VAL A 25 10.36 0.37 -1.02
CA VAL A 25 11.14 0.06 0.19
C VAL A 25 11.52 -1.43 0.22
N GLY A 26 10.60 -2.32 -0.17
CA GLY A 26 10.87 -3.75 -0.28
C GLY A 26 11.96 -4.09 -1.30
N TRP A 27 11.91 -3.46 -2.48
CA TRP A 27 12.94 -3.62 -3.51
C TRP A 27 14.31 -3.08 -3.03
N ALA A 28 14.35 -1.92 -2.40
CA ALA A 28 15.57 -1.39 -1.80
C ALA A 28 16.14 -2.34 -0.72
N TYR A 29 15.29 -2.90 0.12
CA TYR A 29 15.69 -3.90 1.12
C TYR A 29 16.25 -5.17 0.47
N SER A 30 15.56 -5.77 -0.50
CA SER A 30 16.02 -6.96 -1.22
C SER A 30 17.36 -6.71 -1.92
N SER A 31 17.51 -5.56 -2.58
CA SER A 31 18.77 -5.16 -3.23
C SER A 31 19.91 -5.05 -2.21
N ALA A 32 19.69 -4.36 -1.09
CA ALA A 32 20.68 -4.21 -0.02
C ALA A 32 21.04 -5.57 0.64
N ALA A 33 20.07 -6.48 0.74
CA ALA A 33 20.28 -7.83 1.26
C ALA A 33 20.99 -8.77 0.26
N GLY A 34 21.19 -8.34 -1.00
CA GLY A 34 21.80 -9.15 -2.05
C GLY A 34 20.87 -10.18 -2.66
N PHE A 35 19.55 -9.98 -2.55
CA PHE A 35 18.53 -10.84 -3.16
C PHE A 35 18.01 -10.22 -4.46
N PRO A 36 18.32 -10.80 -5.63
CA PRO A 36 17.85 -10.28 -6.90
C PRO A 36 16.33 -10.43 -7.04
N ILE A 37 15.66 -9.37 -7.47
CA ILE A 37 14.23 -9.41 -7.82
C ILE A 37 14.10 -9.86 -9.27
N VAL A 38 13.40 -10.97 -9.51
CA VAL A 38 13.11 -11.49 -10.85
C VAL A 38 11.61 -11.38 -11.14
N LEU A 39 11.25 -10.45 -12.01
CA LEU A 39 9.86 -10.21 -12.39
C LEU A 39 9.31 -11.41 -13.17
N PHE A 40 8.23 -12.01 -12.64
CA PHE A 40 7.60 -13.23 -13.16
C PHE A 40 8.57 -14.42 -13.35
N GLY A 41 9.72 -14.43 -12.66
CA GLY A 41 10.77 -15.44 -12.86
C GLY A 41 11.52 -15.35 -14.20
N MET A 42 11.28 -14.30 -15.01
CA MET A 42 11.85 -14.18 -16.36
C MET A 42 12.81 -12.99 -16.51
N LEU A 43 12.49 -11.84 -15.90
CA LEU A 43 13.24 -10.61 -16.09
C LEU A 43 13.91 -10.18 -14.78
N PRO A 44 15.24 -10.31 -14.63
CA PRO A 44 15.94 -9.76 -13.49
C PRO A 44 15.85 -8.23 -13.54
N LEU A 45 15.32 -7.64 -12.48
CA LEU A 45 15.30 -6.19 -12.33
C LEU A 45 16.66 -5.70 -11.82
N PRO A 46 17.09 -4.48 -12.19
CA PRO A 46 18.31 -3.91 -11.64
C PRO A 46 18.16 -3.71 -10.13
N ASP A 47 19.27 -3.83 -9.41
CA ASP A 47 19.30 -3.47 -8.00
C ASP A 47 19.10 -1.97 -7.81
N PHE A 48 18.29 -1.57 -6.84
CA PHE A 48 18.10 -0.17 -6.48
C PHE A 48 19.32 0.41 -5.75
N VAL A 49 19.96 -0.42 -4.93
CA VAL A 49 21.16 -0.10 -4.15
C VAL A 49 22.08 -1.31 -4.18
N SER A 50 23.39 -1.10 -4.04
CA SER A 50 24.34 -2.20 -3.93
C SER A 50 24.13 -2.99 -2.64
N ALA A 51 24.53 -4.27 -2.66
CA ALA A 51 24.46 -5.14 -1.50
C ALA A 51 25.26 -4.55 -0.32
N ASN A 52 24.57 -4.30 0.79
CA ASN A 52 25.11 -3.76 2.02
C ASN A 52 24.23 -4.23 3.20
N LYS A 53 24.78 -5.09 4.06
CA LYS A 53 24.05 -5.67 5.20
C LYS A 53 23.60 -4.65 6.22
N GLU A 54 24.42 -3.62 6.50
CA GLU A 54 24.07 -2.56 7.45
C GLU A 54 22.89 -1.75 6.92
N LEU A 55 22.90 -1.44 5.63
CA LEU A 55 21.78 -0.77 4.97
C LEU A 55 20.52 -1.65 4.96
N ALA A 56 20.67 -2.96 4.73
CA ALA A 56 19.54 -3.88 4.77
C ALA A 56 18.86 -3.92 6.14
N GLU A 57 19.63 -4.01 7.23
CA GLU A 57 19.10 -3.98 8.61
C GLU A 57 18.44 -2.62 8.94
N LEU A 58 18.95 -1.53 8.37
CA LEU A 58 18.33 -0.21 8.53
C LEU A 58 16.98 -0.11 7.80
N ILE A 59 16.86 -0.66 6.58
CA ILE A 59 15.65 -0.55 5.74
C ILE A 59 14.57 -1.55 6.18
N LYS A 60 14.96 -2.75 6.63
CA LYS A 60 14.05 -3.83 7.04
C LYS A 60 12.83 -3.37 7.88
N PRO A 61 13.00 -2.62 9.00
CA PRO A 61 11.86 -2.18 9.79
C PRO A 61 10.94 -1.21 9.04
N TRP A 62 11.47 -0.40 8.11
CA TRP A 62 10.64 0.50 7.31
C TRP A 62 9.71 -0.25 6.37
N HIS A 63 10.16 -1.36 5.78
CA HIS A 63 9.29 -2.20 4.97
C HIS A 63 8.15 -2.77 5.81
N GLU A 64 8.45 -3.29 7.01
CA GLU A 64 7.45 -3.83 7.92
C GLU A 64 6.45 -2.75 8.38
N ILE A 65 6.94 -1.59 8.82
CA ILE A 65 6.10 -0.47 9.28
C ILE A 65 5.15 0.00 8.17
N THR A 66 5.68 0.22 6.96
CA THR A 66 4.87 0.71 5.83
C THR A 66 3.87 -0.34 5.35
N ALA A 67 4.24 -1.63 5.34
CA ALA A 67 3.33 -2.72 5.03
C ALA A 67 2.20 -2.84 6.08
N MET A 68 2.53 -2.75 7.37
CA MET A 68 1.54 -2.80 8.44
C MET A 68 0.60 -1.58 8.43
N ALA A 69 1.14 -0.39 8.14
CA ALA A 69 0.35 0.82 7.97
C ALA A 69 -0.63 0.71 6.78
N LEU A 70 -0.17 0.18 5.64
CA LEU A 70 -1.03 -0.07 4.48
C LEU A 70 -2.13 -1.08 4.82
N ALA A 71 -1.79 -2.19 5.48
CA ALA A 71 -2.76 -3.20 5.90
C ALA A 71 -3.84 -2.62 6.83
N ALA A 72 -3.44 -1.83 7.83
CA ALA A 72 -4.36 -1.15 8.74
C ALA A 72 -5.29 -0.18 8.00
N LEU A 73 -4.75 0.61 7.05
CA LEU A 73 -5.56 1.52 6.23
C LEU A 73 -6.54 0.79 5.32
N VAL A 74 -6.14 -0.34 4.73
CA VAL A 74 -7.03 -1.18 3.92
C VAL A 74 -8.17 -1.73 4.77
N VAL A 75 -7.88 -2.25 5.97
CA VAL A 75 -8.92 -2.73 6.89
C VAL A 75 -9.88 -1.62 7.28
N MET A 76 -9.38 -0.43 7.62
CA MET A 76 -10.23 0.74 7.91
C MET A 76 -11.07 1.15 6.69
N HIS A 77 -10.48 1.19 5.50
CA HIS A 77 -11.16 1.56 4.26
C HIS A 77 -12.31 0.59 3.94
N VAL A 78 -12.03 -0.72 3.97
CA VAL A 78 -13.04 -1.77 3.75
C VAL A 78 -14.11 -1.69 4.83
N GLY A 79 -13.73 -1.56 6.11
CA GLY A 79 -14.66 -1.41 7.23
C GLY A 79 -15.60 -0.21 7.06
N ALA A 80 -15.07 0.94 6.61
CA ALA A 80 -15.89 2.11 6.29
C ALA A 80 -16.84 1.83 5.12
N ALA A 81 -16.38 1.22 4.03
CA ALA A 81 -17.23 0.88 2.89
C ALA A 81 -18.37 -0.09 3.27
N LEU A 82 -18.09 -1.07 4.13
CA LEU A 82 -19.09 -1.99 4.66
C LEU A 82 -20.08 -1.29 5.59
N LYS A 83 -19.62 -0.39 6.47
CA LYS A 83 -20.51 0.46 7.30
C LYS A 83 -21.46 1.26 6.41
N HIS A 84 -20.94 1.91 5.37
CA HIS A 84 -21.73 2.70 4.43
C HIS A 84 -22.76 1.82 3.70
N HIS A 85 -22.40 0.59 3.35
CA HIS A 85 -23.30 -0.33 2.68
C HIS A 85 -24.42 -0.87 3.59
N PHE A 86 -24.08 -1.36 4.78
CA PHE A 86 -25.03 -2.08 5.64
C PHE A 86 -25.78 -1.18 6.62
N VAL A 87 -25.10 -0.17 7.16
CA VAL A 87 -25.67 0.73 8.18
C VAL A 87 -26.23 1.98 7.54
N ASP A 88 -25.40 2.73 6.81
CA ASP A 88 -25.82 4.02 6.24
C ASP A 88 -26.72 3.84 4.99
N LYS A 89 -26.61 2.69 4.30
CA LYS A 89 -27.39 2.30 3.12
C LYS A 89 -27.41 3.36 2.01
N ASP A 90 -26.33 4.12 1.89
CA ASP A 90 -26.22 5.26 0.96
C ASP A 90 -25.85 4.86 -0.48
N GLY A 91 -25.61 3.56 -0.71
CA GLY A 91 -25.24 3.03 -2.02
C GLY A 91 -23.82 3.40 -2.46
N LEU A 92 -22.94 3.88 -1.57
CA LEU A 92 -21.55 4.26 -1.88
C LEU A 92 -20.80 3.18 -2.67
N LEU A 93 -20.91 1.91 -2.27
CA LEU A 93 -20.24 0.79 -2.96
C LEU A 93 -20.59 0.71 -4.45
N LYS A 94 -21.78 1.16 -4.87
CA LYS A 94 -22.18 1.16 -6.28
C LYS A 94 -21.27 2.06 -7.12
N ARG A 95 -20.64 3.09 -6.53
CA ARG A 95 -19.69 3.98 -7.22
C ARG A 95 -18.32 3.34 -7.47
N MET A 96 -18.03 2.21 -6.83
CA MET A 96 -16.77 1.47 -7.00
C MET A 96 -16.91 0.22 -7.87
N MET A 97 -18.14 -0.16 -8.24
CA MET A 97 -18.37 -1.33 -9.07
C MET A 97 -18.02 -1.04 -10.54
N PRO A 98 -17.30 -1.95 -11.22
CA PRO A 98 -17.11 -1.83 -12.67
C PRO A 98 -18.45 -1.95 -13.41
N GLY A 99 -18.63 -1.19 -14.49
CA GLY A 99 -19.78 -1.29 -15.40
C GLY A 99 -20.98 -0.38 -15.08
N ARG A 100 -20.75 0.78 -14.43
CA ARG A 100 -21.78 1.83 -14.33
C ARG A 100 -21.28 3.10 -15.04
N ASP A 101 -22.04 3.50 -16.05
CA ASP A 101 -22.07 4.86 -16.61
C ASP A 101 -22.85 5.80 -15.68
#